data_AF-A0A4R7TB32-F1
#
_entry.id   AF-A0A4R7TB32-F1
#
_cell.length_a   1.000
_cell.length_b   1.000
_cell.length_c   1.000
_cell.angle_alpha   90.00
_cell.angle_beta   90.00
_cell.angle_gamma   90.00
#
_symmetry.space_group_name_H-M   'P 1'
#
loop_
_entity.id
_entity.type
_entity.pdbx_description
1 polymer ?
#
loop_
_entity_poly.entity_id
_entity_poly.type
_entity_poly.pdbx_seq_one_letter_code
_entity_poly.pdbx_strand_id
1 'polypeptide(L)'
;MRMRSVVGLLGVAALLAGCSGPGNEDAPNVPPLVSVPTTETPTPTPTPTPSDPATSKVADTLCTRVDQTLVRTTLGVPVVEIQPKQLPADFGLPTYDVCQLALSTASNGPVLRMGVSVLPATKTELAAAQKAYAATRAEPAKPVTLGSGGFGTSRFVVFLLGGRLVKVSGPPATPAKYVVLGQEAVRQAPGLPDPAPVIARPECERGTTKAAKVMGAPAIIRRDSETSAGDPVCGWITATGVLYTTARRVTDAEAAMVPIRKAPTSMSVPLGDEGYVDTTTGRGTIRVGTGKLVDLIPIGIAHPDPDTMVAFALSINSLYTR
;
A
#
# COMPACT_ATOMS: atom_id res chain seq x y z
N MET A 1 41.02 49.84 -7.69
CA MET A 1 42.51 49.81 -7.68
C MET A 1 42.94 48.36 -7.97
N ARG A 2 43.63 48.14 -9.09
CA ARG A 2 44.42 46.94 -9.52
C ARG A 2 43.72 45.56 -9.50
N MET A 3 43.23 45.04 -10.63
CA MET A 3 43.93 44.21 -11.64
C MET A 3 44.68 42.98 -11.09
N ARG A 4 44.25 41.78 -11.51
CA ARG A 4 45.07 40.83 -12.31
C ARG A 4 44.24 39.67 -12.87
N SER A 5 44.29 39.52 -14.20
CA SER A 5 43.89 38.37 -14.99
C SER A 5 44.94 37.26 -14.93
N VAL A 6 44.54 36.00 -15.12
CA VAL A 6 45.40 34.95 -15.72
C VAL A 6 44.56 34.10 -16.67
N VAL A 7 45.12 33.91 -17.87
CA VAL A 7 44.67 33.16 -19.04
C VAL A 7 45.58 31.93 -19.21
N GLY A 8 45.05 30.84 -19.78
CA GLY A 8 45.81 29.74 -20.40
C GLY A 8 45.10 28.39 -20.21
N LEU A 9 44.98 27.47 -21.17
CA LEU A 9 45.51 27.38 -22.53
C LEU A 9 44.70 26.32 -23.32
N LEU A 10 44.79 26.42 -24.64
CA LEU A 10 44.23 25.54 -25.67
C LEU A 10 44.82 24.12 -25.69
N GLY A 11 44.05 23.17 -26.22
CA GLY A 11 44.53 21.89 -26.76
C GLY A 11 43.58 21.34 -27.83
N VAL A 12 44.04 21.30 -29.09
CA VAL A 12 43.31 21.00 -30.32
C VAL A 12 43.65 19.59 -30.84
N ALA A 13 42.60 18.89 -31.32
CA ALA A 13 42.50 17.87 -32.38
C ALA A 13 43.57 16.77 -32.61
N ALA A 14 43.07 15.55 -32.86
CA ALA A 14 43.52 14.71 -33.97
C ALA A 14 42.43 13.70 -34.41
N LEU A 15 41.97 13.84 -35.66
CA LEU A 15 41.22 12.88 -36.47
C LEU A 15 42.19 11.86 -37.09
N LEU A 16 41.80 10.59 -37.18
CA LEU A 16 42.22 9.70 -38.28
C LEU A 16 41.07 8.77 -38.66
N ALA A 17 40.83 8.67 -39.96
CA ALA A 17 39.74 8.00 -40.65
C ALA A 17 40.25 6.87 -41.57
N GLY A 18 39.35 5.91 -41.86
CA GLY A 18 39.31 5.05 -43.06
C GLY A 18 40.10 3.73 -43.00
N CYS A 19 39.84 2.68 -43.80
CA CYS A 19 38.73 2.23 -44.66
C CYS A 19 39.18 0.87 -45.29
N SER A 20 38.25 -0.09 -45.52
CA SER A 20 38.23 -1.19 -46.55
C SER A 20 39.49 -2.06 -46.82
N GLY A 21 39.51 -3.40 -46.71
CA GLY A 21 38.79 -4.47 -47.45
C GLY A 21 39.83 -5.46 -48.09
N PRO A 22 39.47 -6.46 -48.94
CA PRO A 22 38.79 -7.75 -48.72
C PRO A 22 39.74 -8.99 -48.75
N GLY A 23 39.26 -10.19 -48.36
CA GLY A 23 39.98 -11.46 -48.53
C GLY A 23 39.07 -12.68 -48.34
N ASN A 24 39.10 -13.59 -49.32
CA ASN A 24 38.21 -14.73 -49.57
C ASN A 24 38.84 -16.06 -49.07
N GLU A 25 37.99 -17.08 -48.83
CA GLU A 25 38.28 -18.54 -48.74
C GLU A 25 39.05 -19.01 -47.46
N ASP A 26 38.65 -20.02 -46.67
CA ASP A 26 38.06 -21.34 -46.95
C ASP A 26 37.05 -21.78 -45.87
N ALA A 27 35.99 -22.46 -46.29
CA ALA A 27 35.03 -23.13 -45.40
C ALA A 27 35.45 -24.58 -45.10
N PRO A 28 35.43 -25.05 -43.84
CA PRO A 28 35.52 -26.48 -43.57
C PRO A 28 34.13 -27.14 -43.61
N ASN A 29 34.02 -28.05 -44.58
CA ASN A 29 33.09 -29.17 -44.75
C ASN A 29 32.26 -29.57 -43.51
N VAL A 30 30.94 -29.43 -43.60
CA VAL A 30 29.96 -29.88 -42.58
C VAL A 30 29.54 -31.32 -42.89
N PRO A 31 29.66 -32.28 -41.94
CA PRO A 31 29.14 -33.64 -42.12
C PRO A 31 27.60 -33.67 -42.04
N PRO A 32 26.93 -34.64 -42.70
CA PRO A 32 25.48 -34.63 -42.83
C PRO A 32 24.78 -34.90 -41.50
N LEU A 33 23.67 -34.19 -41.29
CA LEU A 33 22.73 -34.34 -40.17
C LEU A 33 22.25 -35.80 -40.05
N VAL A 34 22.70 -36.47 -39.00
CA VAL A 34 22.12 -37.73 -38.53
C VAL A 34 20.93 -37.36 -37.64
N SER A 35 19.72 -37.65 -38.12
CA SER A 35 18.49 -37.54 -37.33
C SER A 35 18.51 -38.57 -36.19
N VAL A 36 18.66 -38.11 -34.95
CA VAL A 36 18.46 -38.92 -33.75
C VAL A 36 16.97 -38.82 -33.37
N PRO A 37 16.25 -39.94 -33.15
CA PRO A 37 14.91 -39.89 -32.61
C PRO A 37 14.99 -39.50 -31.13
N THR A 38 14.65 -38.25 -30.79
CA THR A 38 14.35 -37.86 -29.41
C THR A 38 12.99 -38.40 -29.04
N THR A 39 12.97 -39.52 -28.32
CA THR A 39 11.83 -39.95 -27.52
C THR A 39 11.60 -38.87 -26.45
N GLU A 40 10.58 -38.04 -26.63
CA GLU A 40 10.13 -37.09 -25.63
C GLU A 40 9.58 -37.85 -24.42
N THR A 41 10.37 -37.94 -23.36
CA THR A 41 9.83 -38.22 -22.03
C THR A 41 8.98 -37.03 -21.63
N PRO A 42 7.66 -37.17 -21.42
CA PRO A 42 6.83 -36.06 -20.99
C PRO A 42 7.26 -35.65 -19.58
N THR A 43 7.93 -34.50 -19.48
CA THR A 43 8.11 -33.80 -18.21
C THR A 43 6.71 -33.38 -17.75
N PRO A 44 6.25 -33.75 -16.55
CA PRO A 44 4.94 -33.31 -16.10
C PRO A 44 4.96 -31.78 -16.01
N THR A 45 4.20 -31.15 -16.91
CA THR A 45 3.79 -29.75 -16.78
C THR A 45 3.21 -29.59 -15.37
N PRO A 46 3.71 -28.68 -14.53
CA PRO A 46 3.04 -28.40 -13.28
C PRO A 46 1.65 -27.89 -13.64
N THR A 47 0.64 -28.71 -13.34
CA THR A 47 -0.76 -28.32 -13.40
C THR A 47 -0.88 -26.97 -12.69
N PRO A 48 -1.35 -25.90 -13.36
CA PRO A 48 -1.73 -24.70 -12.63
C PRO A 48 -2.89 -25.11 -11.73
N THR A 49 -2.62 -25.25 -10.43
CA THR A 49 -3.69 -25.21 -9.43
C THR A 49 -4.51 -23.97 -9.74
N PRO A 50 -5.84 -24.08 -9.95
CA PRO A 50 -6.68 -22.91 -10.00
C PRO A 50 -6.57 -22.25 -8.62
N SER A 51 -5.71 -21.25 -8.51
CA SER A 51 -5.80 -20.27 -7.44
C SER A 51 -7.02 -19.44 -7.76
N ASP A 52 -8.21 -19.96 -7.40
CA ASP A 52 -9.37 -19.10 -7.27
C ASP A 52 -8.92 -17.91 -6.41
N PRO A 53 -9.07 -16.67 -6.89
CA PRO A 53 -8.68 -15.52 -6.08
C PRO A 53 -9.47 -15.61 -4.78
N ALA A 54 -8.75 -15.63 -3.66
CA ALA A 54 -9.34 -15.67 -2.33
C ALA A 54 -10.11 -14.35 -2.11
N THR A 55 -11.35 -14.33 -2.60
CA THR A 55 -12.27 -13.22 -2.44
C THR A 55 -13.01 -13.49 -1.14
N SER A 56 -12.68 -12.74 -0.08
CA SER A 56 -13.60 -12.61 1.04
C SER A 56 -14.90 -12.04 0.46
N LYS A 57 -15.93 -12.89 0.30
CA LYS A 57 -17.23 -12.43 -0.15
C LYS A 57 -17.78 -11.50 0.92
N VAL A 58 -18.55 -10.48 0.53
CA VAL A 58 -19.13 -9.50 1.46
C VAL A 58 -19.81 -10.19 2.66
N ALA A 59 -20.47 -11.33 2.43
CA ALA A 59 -21.13 -12.21 3.41
C ALA A 59 -20.25 -12.71 4.57
N ASP A 60 -18.93 -12.59 4.44
CA ASP A 60 -17.96 -13.09 5.41
C ASP A 60 -17.31 -11.97 6.24
N THR A 61 -17.85 -10.75 6.15
CA THR A 61 -17.32 -9.58 6.88
C THR A 61 -18.11 -9.28 8.14
N LEU A 62 -17.45 -8.66 9.13
CA LEU A 62 -18.08 -8.26 10.39
C LEU A 62 -19.34 -7.39 10.17
N CYS A 63 -19.35 -6.53 9.15
CA CYS A 63 -20.47 -5.64 8.83
C CYS A 63 -21.74 -6.38 8.42
N THR A 64 -21.62 -7.59 7.84
CA THR A 64 -22.79 -8.39 7.46
C THR A 64 -23.43 -9.12 8.63
N ARG A 65 -22.68 -9.29 9.73
CA ARG A 65 -23.15 -9.99 10.94
C ARG A 65 -23.67 -9.05 12.01
N VAL A 66 -23.29 -7.77 11.94
CA VAL A 66 -23.65 -6.74 12.93
C VAL A 66 -25.13 -6.37 12.85
N ASP A 67 -25.75 -6.22 14.02
CA ASP A 67 -27.11 -5.71 14.17
C ASP A 67 -27.19 -4.24 13.72
N GLN A 68 -27.74 -4.03 12.52
CA GLN A 68 -27.92 -2.69 11.94
C GLN A 68 -28.89 -1.83 12.75
N THR A 69 -29.86 -2.42 13.45
CA THR A 69 -30.77 -1.68 14.33
C THR A 69 -30.03 -1.16 15.54
N LEU A 70 -29.15 -1.97 16.12
CA LEU A 70 -28.26 -1.54 17.20
C LEU A 70 -27.34 -0.39 16.73
N VAL A 71 -26.73 -0.51 15.55
CA VAL A 71 -25.89 0.58 14.98
C VAL A 71 -26.70 1.86 14.81
N ARG A 72 -27.88 1.74 14.20
CA ARG A 72 -28.78 2.88 13.91
C ARG A 72 -29.18 3.61 15.18
N THR A 73 -29.65 2.87 16.18
CA THR A 73 -30.11 3.41 17.47
C THR A 73 -28.96 3.97 18.30
N THR A 74 -27.83 3.28 18.35
CA THR A 74 -26.63 3.72 19.11
C THR A 74 -26.09 5.03 18.55
N LEU A 75 -25.97 5.16 17.23
CA LEU A 75 -25.44 6.36 16.60
C LEU A 75 -26.49 7.45 16.37
N GLY A 76 -27.79 7.13 16.42
CA GLY A 76 -28.87 8.07 16.16
C GLY A 76 -28.92 8.52 14.70
N VAL A 77 -28.64 7.59 13.78
CA VAL A 77 -28.55 7.86 12.33
C VAL A 77 -29.83 7.43 11.62
N PRO A 78 -30.20 8.05 10.47
CA PRO A 78 -31.48 7.76 9.81
C PRO A 78 -31.53 6.38 9.15
N VAL A 79 -30.40 5.93 8.61
CA VAL A 79 -30.28 4.65 7.88
C VAL A 79 -28.93 4.02 8.20
N VAL A 80 -28.89 2.69 8.11
CA VAL A 80 -27.65 1.91 8.11
C VAL A 80 -27.76 0.96 6.94
N GLU A 81 -26.85 1.10 5.97
CA GLU A 81 -26.80 0.23 4.80
C GLU A 81 -25.40 -0.35 4.68
N ILE A 82 -25.30 -1.65 4.43
CA ILE A 82 -24.02 -2.26 4.09
C ILE A 82 -23.60 -1.66 2.76
N GLN A 83 -22.49 -0.94 2.77
CA GLN A 83 -21.90 -0.45 1.54
C GLN A 83 -20.89 -1.52 1.12
N PRO A 84 -21.17 -2.33 0.07
CA PRO A 84 -20.19 -3.28 -0.45
C PRO A 84 -19.06 -2.48 -1.10
N LYS A 85 -18.14 -2.02 -0.27
CA LYS A 85 -16.85 -1.57 -0.74
C LYS A 85 -16.06 -2.85 -1.03
N GLN A 86 -15.54 -3.01 -2.25
CA GLN A 86 -14.39 -3.89 -2.43
C GLN A 86 -13.41 -3.50 -1.34
N LEU A 87 -12.96 -4.43 -0.50
CA LEU A 87 -11.93 -4.14 0.48
C LEU A 87 -10.81 -3.34 -0.20
N PRO A 88 -10.50 -2.11 0.24
CA PRO A 88 -9.12 -1.84 0.54
C PRO A 88 -8.94 -2.00 2.04
N ALA A 89 -7.81 -2.60 2.40
CA ALA A 89 -7.35 -2.59 3.76
C ALA A 89 -7.07 -1.13 4.21
N ASP A 90 -7.28 -0.84 5.49
CA ASP A 90 -6.72 0.37 6.10
C ASP A 90 -5.22 0.13 6.27
N PHE A 91 -4.40 0.80 5.46
CA PHE A 91 -2.95 0.65 5.49
C PHE A 91 -2.37 1.37 6.70
N GLY A 92 -1.82 0.60 7.63
CA GLY A 92 -1.27 1.07 8.90
C GLY A 92 -0.72 -0.09 9.72
N LEU A 93 -0.17 0.19 10.91
CA LEU A 93 0.17 -0.86 11.87
C LEU A 93 -0.75 -0.81 13.10
N PRO A 94 -1.48 -1.91 13.38
CA PRO A 94 -1.71 -3.08 12.50
C PRO A 94 -2.53 -2.70 11.25
N THR A 95 -2.43 -3.49 10.18
CA THR A 95 -3.27 -3.35 8.98
C THR A 95 -4.59 -4.09 9.19
N TYR A 96 -5.71 -3.55 8.72
CA TYR A 96 -7.04 -4.13 8.90
C TYR A 96 -7.73 -4.41 7.56
N ASP A 97 -8.43 -5.54 7.47
CA ASP A 97 -9.48 -5.73 6.47
C ASP A 97 -10.76 -5.06 6.97
N VAL A 98 -11.23 -4.05 6.24
CA VAL A 98 -12.28 -3.14 6.69
C VAL A 98 -13.52 -3.25 5.83
N CYS A 99 -14.66 -3.54 6.45
CA CYS A 99 -15.97 -3.35 5.85
C CYS A 99 -16.58 -2.02 6.31
N GLN A 100 -17.57 -1.51 5.56
CA GLN A 100 -18.19 -0.21 5.84
C GLN A 100 -19.73 -0.29 5.82
N LEU A 101 -20.34 0.46 6.73
CA LEU A 101 -21.77 0.73 6.78
C LEU A 101 -21.98 2.21 6.47
N ALA A 102 -22.77 2.52 5.43
CA ALA A 102 -23.24 3.87 5.17
C ALA A 102 -24.27 4.26 6.24
N LEU A 103 -24.14 5.46 6.81
CA LEU A 103 -25.00 5.97 7.88
C LEU A 103 -25.97 7.05 7.39
N SER A 104 -26.06 7.23 6.07
CA SER A 104 -26.96 8.18 5.41
C SER A 104 -27.24 7.72 3.98
N THR A 105 -28.30 8.26 3.37
CA THR A 105 -28.63 8.02 1.96
C THR A 105 -27.74 8.80 0.98
N ALA A 106 -26.91 9.74 1.46
CA ALA A 106 -25.98 10.49 0.63
C ALA A 106 -24.77 9.62 0.27
N SER A 107 -24.36 9.64 -1.00
CA SER A 107 -23.23 8.85 -1.52
C SER A 107 -21.88 9.19 -0.89
N ASN A 108 -21.74 10.40 -0.32
CA ASN A 108 -20.57 10.91 0.39
C ASN A 108 -20.82 11.10 1.90
N GLY A 109 -21.84 10.48 2.44
CA GLY A 109 -22.24 10.63 3.84
C GLY A 109 -21.31 9.95 4.85
N PRO A 110 -21.61 10.09 6.16
CA PRO A 110 -20.85 9.44 7.20
C PRO A 110 -20.91 7.91 7.09
N VAL A 111 -19.79 7.25 7.42
CA VAL A 111 -19.68 5.78 7.42
C VAL A 111 -19.20 5.27 8.77
N LEU A 112 -19.68 4.10 9.17
CA LEU A 112 -19.06 3.29 10.22
C LEU A 112 -18.15 2.25 9.55
N ARG A 113 -16.93 2.13 10.04
CA ARG A 113 -15.92 1.20 9.55
C ARG A 113 -15.62 0.18 10.63
N MET A 114 -15.63 -1.09 10.25
CA MET A 114 -15.30 -2.19 11.13
C MET A 114 -14.18 -2.99 10.50
N GLY A 115 -13.07 -3.12 11.22
CA GLY A 115 -11.85 -3.75 10.73
C GLY A 115 -11.36 -4.86 11.65
N VAL A 116 -10.82 -5.92 11.06
CA VAL A 116 -10.08 -6.98 11.76
C VAL A 116 -8.66 -7.02 11.23
N SER A 117 -7.66 -7.17 12.12
CA SER A 117 -6.26 -7.13 11.71
C SER A 117 -5.92 -8.30 10.78
N VAL A 118 -5.23 -7.99 9.68
CA VAL A 118 -4.85 -8.99 8.66
C VAL A 118 -3.80 -9.98 9.18
N LEU A 119 -3.00 -9.54 10.16
CA LEU A 119 -2.07 -10.39 10.89
C LEU A 119 -2.58 -10.71 12.30
N PRO A 120 -2.16 -11.85 12.88
CA PRO A 120 -2.29 -12.09 14.30
C PRO A 120 -1.72 -10.93 15.11
N ALA A 121 -2.27 -10.73 16.29
CA ALA A 121 -1.88 -9.68 17.21
C ALA A 121 -1.92 -10.18 18.65
N THR A 122 -1.13 -9.51 19.48
CA THR A 122 -0.87 -9.78 20.88
C THR A 122 -1.17 -8.51 21.69
N LYS A 123 -1.08 -8.63 23.01
CA LYS A 123 -1.20 -7.46 23.91
C LYS A 123 -0.09 -6.42 23.65
N THR A 124 1.08 -6.86 23.20
CA THR A 124 2.18 -5.96 22.84
C THR A 124 1.84 -5.12 21.62
N GLU A 125 1.24 -5.71 20.58
CA GLU A 125 0.80 -4.95 19.40
C GLU A 125 -0.37 -4.02 19.74
N LEU A 126 -1.29 -4.41 20.63
CA LEU A 126 -2.33 -3.51 21.13
C LEU A 126 -1.72 -2.27 21.81
N ALA A 127 -0.73 -2.49 22.70
CA ALA A 127 -0.05 -1.39 23.39
C ALA A 127 0.76 -0.51 22.43
N ALA A 128 1.41 -1.12 21.42
CA ALA A 128 2.11 -0.38 20.36
C ALA A 128 1.14 0.48 19.54
N ALA A 129 -0.03 -0.04 19.18
CA ALA A 129 -1.08 0.71 18.48
C ALA A 129 -1.59 1.89 19.33
N GLN A 130 -1.77 1.69 20.64
CA GLN A 130 -2.14 2.77 21.56
C GLN A 130 -1.05 3.85 21.65
N LYS A 131 0.22 3.45 21.74
CA LYS A 131 1.37 4.36 21.77
C LYS A 131 1.49 5.15 20.47
N ALA A 132 1.31 4.49 19.32
CA ALA A 132 1.33 5.13 18.00
C ALA A 132 0.20 6.18 17.88
N TYR A 133 -1.01 5.84 18.36
CA TYR A 133 -2.11 6.80 18.41
C TYR A 133 -1.79 8.01 19.31
N ALA A 134 -1.25 7.79 20.51
CA ALA A 134 -0.90 8.87 21.43
C ALA A 134 0.11 9.87 20.84
N ALA A 135 0.99 9.43 19.94
CA ALA A 135 1.96 10.29 19.26
C ALA A 135 1.32 11.29 18.26
N THR A 136 0.07 11.07 17.84
CA THR A 136 -0.62 11.91 16.84
C THR A 136 -1.19 13.22 17.40
N ARG A 137 -1.03 13.48 18.70
CA ARG A 137 -1.64 14.65 19.41
C ARG A 137 -3.16 14.76 19.26
N ALA A 138 -3.82 13.64 18.96
CA ALA A 138 -5.27 13.56 18.88
C ALA A 138 -5.93 13.50 20.28
N GLU A 139 -7.26 13.37 20.33
CA GLU A 139 -8.04 13.17 21.55
C GLU A 139 -7.43 12.04 22.42
N PRO A 140 -7.25 12.22 23.74
CA PRO A 140 -6.74 11.16 24.60
C PRO A 140 -7.59 9.89 24.52
N ALA A 141 -6.95 8.76 24.17
CA ALA A 141 -7.61 7.47 24.20
C ALA A 141 -7.81 6.99 25.65
N LYS A 142 -8.99 6.47 25.94
CA LYS A 142 -9.35 5.88 27.23
C LYS A 142 -9.30 4.35 27.15
N PRO A 143 -8.89 3.66 28.22
CA PRO A 143 -8.97 2.20 28.26
C PRO A 143 -10.44 1.75 28.16
N VAL A 144 -10.65 0.60 27.53
CA VAL A 144 -11.98 -0.05 27.45
C VAL A 144 -11.87 -1.53 27.77
N THR A 145 -12.94 -2.09 28.33
CA THR A 145 -13.04 -3.52 28.64
C THR A 145 -13.75 -4.25 27.51
N LEU A 146 -13.02 -4.57 26.44
CA LEU A 146 -13.47 -5.36 25.30
C LEU A 146 -12.47 -6.48 25.02
N GLY A 147 -12.97 -7.69 24.72
CA GLY A 147 -12.13 -8.86 24.50
C GLY A 147 -11.11 -9.05 25.63
N SER A 148 -9.83 -9.04 25.28
CA SER A 148 -8.70 -9.17 26.22
C SER A 148 -8.02 -7.84 26.58
N GLY A 149 -8.64 -6.72 26.23
CA GLY A 149 -8.18 -5.36 26.46
C GLY A 149 -8.36 -4.46 25.23
N GLY A 150 -8.49 -3.15 25.44
CA GLY A 150 -8.62 -2.18 24.35
C GLY A 150 -8.50 -0.73 24.80
N PHE A 151 -8.55 0.17 23.82
CA PHE A 151 -8.64 1.62 24.02
C PHE A 151 -9.58 2.26 23.00
N GLY A 152 -10.14 3.42 23.32
CA GLY A 152 -11.07 4.12 22.43
C GLY A 152 -11.19 5.61 22.72
N THR A 153 -11.87 6.31 21.83
CA THR A 153 -12.09 7.77 21.81
C THR A 153 -13.53 8.07 21.44
N SER A 154 -13.86 9.34 21.21
CA SER A 154 -15.13 9.73 20.61
C SER A 154 -15.31 9.27 19.14
N ARG A 155 -14.31 8.64 18.52
CA ARG A 155 -14.35 8.30 17.08
C ARG A 155 -14.06 6.85 16.75
N PHE A 156 -13.52 6.11 17.71
CA PHE A 156 -13.20 4.71 17.49
C PHE A 156 -13.03 3.94 18.80
N VAL A 157 -12.98 2.62 18.67
CA VAL A 157 -12.44 1.70 19.66
C VAL A 157 -11.55 0.66 18.97
N VAL A 158 -10.44 0.30 19.59
CA VAL A 158 -9.51 -0.76 19.17
C VAL A 158 -9.32 -1.73 20.33
N PHE A 159 -9.47 -3.02 20.09
CA PHE A 159 -9.36 -4.04 21.13
C PHE A 159 -8.83 -5.36 20.59
N LEU A 160 -8.27 -6.18 21.48
CA LEU A 160 -7.71 -7.49 21.15
C LEU A 160 -8.75 -8.59 21.40
N LEU A 161 -9.13 -9.32 20.36
CA LEU A 161 -10.09 -10.41 20.40
C LEU A 161 -9.57 -11.61 19.61
N GLY A 162 -9.50 -12.80 20.23
CA GLY A 162 -9.12 -14.02 19.54
C GLY A 162 -7.74 -13.97 18.85
N GLY A 163 -6.79 -13.22 19.41
CA GLY A 163 -5.47 -13.03 18.79
C GLY A 163 -5.47 -12.11 17.56
N ARG A 164 -6.49 -11.26 17.41
CA ARG A 164 -6.60 -10.25 16.34
C ARG A 164 -7.00 -8.90 16.93
N LEU A 165 -6.51 -7.81 16.35
CA LEU A 165 -6.99 -6.48 16.68
C LEU A 165 -8.27 -6.19 15.91
N VAL A 166 -9.29 -5.70 16.60
CA VAL A 166 -10.55 -5.27 16.01
C VAL A 166 -10.67 -3.77 16.21
N LYS A 167 -11.01 -3.04 15.14
CA LYS A 167 -11.19 -1.59 15.14
C LYS A 167 -12.60 -1.26 14.67
N VAL A 168 -13.35 -0.53 15.47
CA VAL A 168 -14.63 0.07 15.07
C VAL A 168 -14.47 1.57 15.09
N SER A 169 -14.73 2.25 13.97
CA SER A 169 -14.46 3.69 13.82
C SER A 169 -15.48 4.39 12.93
N GLY A 170 -15.77 5.66 13.17
CA GLY A 170 -16.81 6.36 12.41
C GLY A 170 -16.94 7.85 12.76
N PRO A 171 -18.16 8.42 12.68
CA PRO A 171 -18.41 9.82 13.04
C PRO A 171 -18.22 10.05 14.55
N PRO A 172 -17.99 11.31 15.00
CA PRO A 172 -17.92 11.62 16.43
C PRO A 172 -19.18 11.15 17.18
N ALA A 173 -18.97 10.44 18.27
CA ALA A 173 -20.00 9.97 19.20
C ALA A 173 -19.40 9.90 20.62
N THR A 174 -20.19 9.55 21.63
CA THR A 174 -19.61 9.35 22.97
C THR A 174 -18.75 8.08 23.01
N PRO A 175 -17.68 8.03 23.81
CA PRO A 175 -16.88 6.81 23.96
C PRO A 175 -17.72 5.59 24.36
N ALA A 176 -18.76 5.79 25.18
CA ALA A 176 -19.70 4.74 25.57
C ALA A 176 -20.44 4.12 24.36
N LYS A 177 -20.83 4.93 23.36
CA LYS A 177 -21.43 4.42 22.11
C LYS A 177 -20.45 3.53 21.35
N TYR A 178 -19.18 3.92 21.27
CA TYR A 178 -18.15 3.07 20.65
C TYR A 178 -17.87 1.78 21.44
N VAL A 179 -17.98 1.80 22.77
CA VAL A 179 -17.92 0.57 23.58
C VAL A 179 -19.09 -0.35 23.25
N VAL A 180 -20.32 0.15 23.12
CA VAL A 180 -21.48 -0.65 22.72
C VAL A 180 -21.28 -1.27 21.33
N LEU A 181 -20.83 -0.49 20.35
CA LEU A 181 -20.51 -1.01 19.01
C LEU A 181 -19.35 -2.02 19.05
N GLY A 182 -18.40 -1.84 19.96
CA GLY A 182 -17.31 -2.79 20.20
C GLY A 182 -17.79 -4.11 20.83
N GLN A 183 -18.74 -4.05 21.77
CA GLN A 183 -19.39 -5.25 22.33
C GLN A 183 -20.14 -6.02 21.26
N GLU A 184 -20.79 -5.31 20.34
CA GLU A 184 -21.42 -5.96 19.19
C GLU A 184 -20.40 -6.65 18.29
N ALA A 185 -19.28 -5.98 17.99
CA ALA A 185 -18.20 -6.60 17.25
C ALA A 185 -17.64 -7.85 17.97
N VAL A 186 -17.52 -7.83 19.30
CA VAL A 186 -17.12 -9.01 20.09
C VAL A 186 -18.09 -10.17 19.94
N ARG A 187 -19.40 -9.89 19.93
CA ARG A 187 -20.45 -10.91 19.77
C ARG A 187 -20.43 -11.56 18.37
N GLN A 188 -20.14 -10.78 17.33
CA GLN A 188 -20.26 -11.22 15.93
C GLN A 188 -18.96 -11.75 15.30
N ALA A 189 -17.81 -11.42 15.90
CA ALA A 189 -16.51 -11.80 15.35
C ALA A 189 -16.18 -13.30 15.38
N PRO A 190 -16.63 -14.12 16.36
CA PRO A 190 -16.38 -15.55 16.33
C PRO A 190 -16.85 -16.21 15.02
N GLY A 191 -15.99 -17.06 14.44
CA GLY A 191 -16.27 -17.76 13.18
C GLY A 191 -16.21 -16.88 11.92
N LEU A 192 -15.65 -15.67 12.00
CA LEU A 192 -15.22 -14.96 10.78
C LEU A 192 -14.06 -15.75 10.14
N PRO A 193 -14.03 -15.92 8.82
CA PRO A 193 -12.91 -16.57 8.18
C PRO A 193 -11.64 -15.73 8.36
N ASP A 194 -10.50 -16.40 8.30
CA ASP A 194 -9.23 -15.70 8.28
C ASP A 194 -9.14 -14.79 7.05
N PRO A 195 -8.58 -13.57 7.20
CA PRO A 195 -8.23 -12.69 6.10
C PRO A 195 -7.53 -13.45 4.98
N ALA A 196 -8.07 -13.37 3.75
CA ALA A 196 -7.41 -13.93 2.57
C ALA A 196 -5.97 -13.39 2.50
N PRO A 197 -4.92 -14.21 2.35
CA PRO A 197 -3.55 -13.72 2.46
C PRO A 197 -3.14 -12.81 1.30
N VAL A 198 -3.74 -13.02 0.12
CA VAL A 198 -3.32 -12.36 -1.12
C VAL A 198 -4.55 -11.89 -1.89
N ILE A 199 -4.74 -10.56 -1.91
CA ILE A 199 -5.50 -9.88 -2.96
C ILE A 199 -4.43 -9.24 -3.84
N ALA A 200 -4.01 -9.93 -4.88
CA ALA A 200 -2.96 -9.46 -5.79
C ALA A 200 -3.56 -9.02 -7.12
N ARG A 201 -3.07 -7.91 -7.66
CA ARG A 201 -3.37 -7.44 -9.01
C ARG A 201 -2.12 -7.52 -9.88
N PRO A 202 -2.21 -8.00 -11.14
CA PRO A 202 -1.04 -8.13 -12.01
C PRO A 202 -0.23 -6.84 -12.17
N GLU A 203 -0.88 -5.68 -12.19
CA GLU A 203 -0.26 -4.36 -12.22
C GLU A 203 0.67 -4.13 -11.02
N CYS A 204 0.27 -4.56 -9.82
CA CYS A 204 1.05 -4.38 -8.61
C CYS A 204 2.25 -5.33 -8.52
N GLU A 205 2.25 -6.45 -9.24
CA GLU A 205 3.37 -7.41 -9.16
C GLU A 205 4.73 -6.84 -9.56
N ARG A 206 4.73 -5.85 -10.46
CA ARG A 206 5.96 -5.17 -10.88
C ARG A 206 6.70 -4.50 -9.71
N GLY A 207 5.95 -4.05 -8.71
CA GLY A 207 6.49 -3.40 -7.51
C GLY A 207 7.02 -4.38 -6.47
N THR A 208 6.64 -5.66 -6.50
CA THR A 208 6.83 -6.61 -5.39
C THR A 208 8.29 -6.79 -4.98
N THR A 209 9.20 -7.01 -5.93
CA THR A 209 10.62 -7.21 -5.62
C THR A 209 11.26 -5.95 -5.04
N LYS A 210 10.85 -4.76 -5.49
CA LYS A 210 11.38 -3.49 -4.99
C LYS A 210 10.76 -3.14 -3.64
N ALA A 211 9.47 -3.42 -3.44
CA ALA A 211 8.80 -3.28 -2.17
C ALA A 211 9.47 -4.14 -1.08
N ALA A 212 9.84 -5.38 -1.41
CA ALA A 212 10.57 -6.25 -0.49
C ALA A 212 11.91 -5.65 -0.03
N LYS A 213 12.61 -4.92 -0.91
CA LYS A 213 13.86 -4.22 -0.55
C LYS A 213 13.60 -3.05 0.40
N VAL A 214 12.59 -2.24 0.12
CA VAL A 214 12.18 -1.11 0.98
C VAL A 214 11.78 -1.61 2.37
N MET A 215 11.00 -2.69 2.45
CA MET A 215 10.52 -3.25 3.71
C MET A 215 11.55 -4.13 4.43
N GLY A 216 12.67 -4.47 3.78
CA GLY A 216 13.69 -5.39 4.30
C GLY A 216 13.30 -6.88 4.29
N ALA A 217 12.10 -7.22 3.83
CA ALA A 217 11.60 -8.59 3.73
C ALA A 217 10.48 -8.71 2.68
N PRO A 218 10.24 -9.90 2.11
CA PRO A 218 9.06 -10.15 1.29
C PRO A 218 7.76 -9.88 2.04
N ALA A 219 6.73 -9.42 1.32
CA ALA A 219 5.40 -9.27 1.88
C ALA A 219 4.83 -10.64 2.27
N ILE A 220 4.28 -10.74 3.48
CA ILE A 220 3.51 -11.92 3.92
C ILE A 220 2.03 -11.79 3.58
N ILE A 221 1.55 -10.56 3.39
CA ILE A 221 0.18 -10.25 2.98
C ILE A 221 0.22 -9.25 1.83
N ARG A 222 -0.67 -9.46 0.84
CA ARG A 222 -0.91 -8.54 -0.28
C ARG A 222 -2.34 -8.02 -0.25
N ARG A 223 -2.48 -6.70 -0.43
CA ARG A 223 -3.76 -5.98 -0.41
C ARG A 223 -3.78 -4.98 -1.53
N ASP A 224 -4.02 -5.48 -2.74
CA ASP A 224 -4.16 -4.64 -3.92
C ASP A 224 -5.65 -4.31 -4.13
N SER A 225 -5.94 -3.10 -4.58
CA SER A 225 -7.31 -2.59 -4.72
C SER A 225 -7.36 -1.46 -5.76
N GLU A 226 -8.47 -0.73 -5.80
CA GLU A 226 -8.67 0.43 -6.66
C GLU A 226 -9.31 1.57 -5.86
N THR A 227 -8.93 2.80 -6.18
CA THR A 227 -9.67 3.98 -5.72
C THR A 227 -11.02 4.05 -6.42
N SER A 228 -11.95 4.87 -5.91
CA SER A 228 -13.23 5.14 -6.60
C SER A 228 -13.06 5.80 -7.97
N ALA A 229 -11.88 6.37 -8.25
CA ALA A 229 -11.55 7.00 -9.53
C ALA A 229 -10.87 6.05 -10.53
N GLY A 230 -10.74 4.77 -10.18
CA GLY A 230 -10.14 3.77 -11.05
C GLY A 230 -8.62 3.61 -10.90
N ASP A 231 -7.97 4.42 -10.07
CA ASP A 231 -6.52 4.36 -9.90
C ASP A 231 -6.12 3.17 -9.00
N PRO A 232 -5.09 2.36 -9.37
CA PRO A 232 -4.67 1.19 -8.61
C PRO A 232 -4.05 1.57 -7.27
N VAL A 233 -4.30 0.75 -6.26
CA VAL A 233 -3.71 0.86 -4.92
C VAL A 233 -3.00 -0.45 -4.63
N CYS A 234 -1.68 -0.43 -4.52
CA CYS A 234 -0.88 -1.64 -4.27
C CYS A 234 -0.39 -1.66 -2.83
N GLY A 235 -0.52 -2.80 -2.15
CA GLY A 235 -0.26 -2.92 -0.72
C GLY A 235 0.57 -4.15 -0.37
N TRP A 236 1.74 -3.92 0.23
CA TRP A 236 2.65 -4.93 0.73
C TRP A 236 2.79 -4.82 2.24
N ILE A 237 2.57 -5.93 2.94
CA ILE A 237 2.51 -5.95 4.40
C ILE A 237 3.45 -7.04 4.92
N THR A 238 4.29 -6.67 5.89
CA THR A 238 5.09 -7.56 6.74
C THR A 238 4.56 -7.53 8.18
N ALA A 239 5.15 -8.31 9.08
CA ALA A 239 4.80 -8.26 10.51
C ALA A 239 5.09 -6.89 11.15
N THR A 240 6.03 -6.14 10.61
CA THR A 240 6.58 -4.93 11.23
C THR A 240 6.47 -3.70 10.35
N GLY A 241 5.98 -3.82 9.13
CA GLY A 241 5.95 -2.73 8.17
C GLY A 241 4.87 -2.90 7.11
N VAL A 242 4.47 -1.76 6.56
CA VAL A 242 3.58 -1.68 5.40
C VAL A 242 4.23 -0.75 4.40
N LEU A 243 4.28 -1.16 3.15
CA LEU A 243 4.50 -0.26 2.03
C LEU A 243 3.25 -0.29 1.18
N TYR A 244 2.72 0.87 0.84
CA TYR A 244 1.62 0.92 -0.12
C TYR A 244 1.73 2.14 -1.03
N THR A 245 0.96 2.07 -2.10
CA THR A 245 0.88 3.12 -3.11
C THR A 245 -0.57 3.48 -3.32
N THR A 246 -0.84 4.77 -3.48
CA THR A 246 -2.18 5.27 -3.74
C THR A 246 -2.11 6.51 -4.60
N ALA A 247 -3.17 6.77 -5.37
CA ALA A 247 -3.30 8.00 -6.11
C ALA A 247 -4.40 8.87 -5.50
N ARG A 248 -4.19 10.18 -5.52
CA ARG A 248 -5.19 11.18 -5.17
C ARG A 248 -5.30 12.21 -6.27
N ARG A 249 -6.55 12.55 -6.61
CA ARG A 249 -6.87 13.65 -7.53
C ARG A 249 -6.80 14.96 -6.76
N VAL A 250 -6.11 15.94 -7.33
CA VAL A 250 -5.96 17.29 -6.77
C VAL A 250 -6.21 18.30 -7.88
N THR A 251 -6.77 19.45 -7.54
CA THR A 251 -7.12 20.47 -8.55
C THR A 251 -5.88 21.05 -9.23
N ASP A 252 -4.79 21.20 -8.48
CA ASP A 252 -3.50 21.69 -8.97
C ASP A 252 -2.37 20.86 -8.35
N ALA A 253 -1.89 19.87 -9.12
CA ALA A 253 -0.84 18.98 -8.67
C ALA A 253 0.52 19.67 -8.64
N GLU A 254 0.77 20.66 -9.50
CA GLU A 254 2.02 21.39 -9.52
C GLU A 254 2.17 22.26 -8.27
N ALA A 255 1.14 23.03 -7.93
CA ALA A 255 1.13 23.81 -6.69
C ALA A 255 1.26 22.93 -5.44
N ALA A 256 0.64 21.74 -5.47
CA ALA A 256 0.74 20.78 -4.37
C ALA A 256 2.15 20.16 -4.20
N MET A 257 3.00 20.19 -5.24
CA MET A 257 4.39 19.74 -5.16
C MET A 257 5.34 20.81 -4.59
N VAL A 258 4.97 22.10 -4.61
CA VAL A 258 5.81 23.20 -4.10
C VAL A 258 6.36 22.97 -2.67
N PRO A 259 5.55 22.60 -1.66
CA PRO A 259 6.08 22.36 -0.31
C PRO A 259 7.01 21.15 -0.25
N ILE A 260 6.77 20.13 -1.08
CA ILE A 260 7.61 18.93 -1.16
C ILE A 260 8.95 19.32 -1.78
N ARG A 261 8.94 19.93 -2.97
CA ARG A 261 10.12 20.43 -3.68
C ARG A 261 11.04 21.29 -2.80
N LYS A 262 10.46 22.11 -1.93
CA LYS A 262 11.20 23.04 -1.05
C LYS A 262 11.63 22.41 0.28
N ALA A 263 11.18 21.20 0.60
CA ALA A 263 11.55 20.56 1.85
C ALA A 263 13.05 20.21 1.84
N PRO A 264 13.80 20.49 2.93
CA PRO A 264 15.23 20.19 3.00
C PRO A 264 15.52 18.68 2.97
N THR A 265 14.50 17.86 3.24
CA THR A 265 14.54 16.40 3.20
C THR A 265 14.17 15.83 1.84
N SER A 266 13.87 16.65 0.83
CA SER A 266 13.42 16.14 -0.46
C SER A 266 14.57 15.77 -1.38
N MET A 267 14.59 14.50 -1.75
CA MET A 267 15.46 13.92 -2.77
C MET A 267 14.67 13.74 -4.06
N SER A 268 15.16 14.29 -5.17
CA SER A 268 14.50 14.17 -6.47
C SER A 268 14.51 12.72 -6.97
N VAL A 269 13.38 12.28 -7.52
CA VAL A 269 13.29 11.02 -8.27
C VAL A 269 13.46 11.35 -9.76
N PRO A 270 14.37 10.68 -10.49
CA PRO A 270 14.63 10.96 -11.91
C PRO A 270 13.52 10.37 -12.79
N LEU A 271 12.32 10.94 -12.68
CA LEU A 271 11.16 10.59 -13.49
C LEU A 271 11.02 11.57 -14.66
N GLY A 272 10.29 11.17 -15.71
CA GLY A 272 9.88 12.10 -16.76
C GLY A 272 8.92 13.18 -16.25
N ASP A 273 8.17 12.86 -15.20
CA ASP A 273 7.38 13.79 -14.39
C ASP A 273 8.15 14.22 -13.11
N GLU A 274 7.57 15.15 -12.34
CA GLU A 274 8.15 15.60 -11.08
C GLU A 274 7.88 14.60 -9.94
N GLY A 275 8.92 14.20 -9.20
CA GLY A 275 8.75 13.35 -8.02
C GLY A 275 9.86 13.52 -6.98
N TYR A 276 9.52 13.30 -5.72
CA TYR A 276 10.45 13.39 -4.59
C TYR A 276 10.25 12.25 -3.58
N VAL A 277 11.33 11.88 -2.90
CA VAL A 277 11.31 11.07 -1.68
C VAL A 277 11.76 11.94 -0.52
N ASP A 278 10.98 11.97 0.55
CA ASP A 278 11.40 12.58 1.81
C ASP A 278 12.39 11.64 2.52
N THR A 279 13.63 12.07 2.69
CA THR A 279 14.73 11.27 3.24
C THR A 279 14.60 10.97 4.74
N THR A 280 13.70 11.66 5.45
CA THR A 280 13.47 11.41 6.89
C THR A 280 12.44 10.31 7.10
N THR A 281 11.35 10.37 6.33
CA THR A 281 10.19 9.47 6.45
C THR A 281 10.20 8.33 5.43
N GLY A 282 10.99 8.45 4.36
CA GLY A 282 10.96 7.59 3.19
C GLY A 282 9.70 7.74 2.34
N ARG A 283 8.81 8.69 2.63
CA ARG A 283 7.58 8.89 1.85
C ARG A 283 7.92 9.44 0.46
N GLY A 284 7.40 8.78 -0.58
CA GLY A 284 7.50 9.26 -1.96
C GLY A 284 6.23 10.00 -2.39
N THR A 285 6.39 11.03 -3.22
CA THR A 285 5.28 11.66 -3.94
C THR A 285 5.69 11.93 -5.39
N ILE A 286 4.87 11.46 -6.33
CA ILE A 286 5.05 11.63 -7.76
C ILE A 286 3.87 12.43 -8.31
N ARG A 287 4.14 13.48 -9.08
CA ARG A 287 3.14 14.20 -9.85
C ARG A 287 2.89 13.47 -11.17
N VAL A 288 1.63 13.33 -11.55
CA VAL A 288 1.24 12.75 -12.84
C VAL A 288 0.28 13.71 -13.52
N GLY A 289 0.75 14.35 -14.60
CA GLY A 289 0.01 15.42 -15.26
C GLY A 289 -0.27 16.62 -14.32
N THR A 290 -1.43 17.27 -14.51
CA THR A 290 -1.82 18.48 -13.77
C THR A 290 -2.73 18.22 -12.57
N GLY A 291 -3.39 17.06 -12.52
CA GLY A 291 -4.49 16.81 -11.58
C GLY A 291 -4.35 15.59 -10.68
N LYS A 292 -3.17 14.97 -10.63
CA LYS A 292 -2.95 13.71 -9.91
C LYS A 292 -1.60 13.66 -9.19
N LEU A 293 -1.63 13.19 -7.96
CA LEU A 293 -0.45 12.84 -7.17
C LEU A 293 -0.51 11.36 -6.80
N VAL A 294 0.61 10.68 -6.88
CA VAL A 294 0.81 9.31 -6.41
C VAL A 294 1.66 9.38 -5.15
N ASP A 295 1.16 8.80 -4.08
CA ASP A 295 1.85 8.71 -2.80
C ASP A 295 2.41 7.28 -2.62
N LEU A 296 3.68 7.19 -2.23
CA LEU A 296 4.37 5.96 -1.84
C LEU A 296 4.63 6.04 -0.34
N ILE A 297 3.96 5.21 0.45
CA ILE A 297 3.86 5.41 1.89
C ILE A 297 4.41 4.19 2.63
N PRO A 298 5.62 4.31 3.20
CA PRO A 298 6.12 3.36 4.18
C PRO A 298 5.53 3.66 5.58
N ILE A 299 5.02 2.65 6.28
CA ILE A 299 4.52 2.74 7.66
C ILE A 299 5.22 1.68 8.50
N GLY A 300 5.72 2.08 9.66
CA GLY A 300 6.42 1.18 10.59
C GLY A 300 7.83 0.76 10.15
N ILE A 301 8.23 1.16 8.94
CA ILE A 301 9.57 0.96 8.41
C ILE A 301 10.41 2.16 8.86
N ALA A 302 11.26 1.95 9.86
CA ALA A 302 12.13 3.01 10.37
C ALA A 302 13.18 3.36 9.32
N HIS A 303 13.18 4.62 8.86
CA HIS A 303 14.16 5.18 7.92
C HIS A 303 14.44 4.28 6.71
N PRO A 304 13.47 4.09 5.81
CA PRO A 304 13.71 3.36 4.56
C PRO A 304 14.86 4.04 3.82
N ASP A 305 15.79 3.24 3.30
CA ASP A 305 16.90 3.76 2.50
C ASP A 305 16.35 4.56 1.30
N PRO A 306 16.71 5.86 1.15
CA PRO A 306 16.15 6.70 0.10
C PRO A 306 16.37 6.14 -1.31
N ASP A 307 17.51 5.49 -1.57
CA ASP A 307 17.80 4.92 -2.89
C ASP A 307 16.89 3.72 -3.19
N THR A 308 16.57 2.90 -2.17
CA THR A 308 15.56 1.84 -2.32
C THR A 308 14.17 2.39 -2.62
N MET A 309 13.79 3.51 -1.98
CA MET A 309 12.51 4.20 -2.25
C MET A 309 12.48 4.82 -3.64
N VAL A 310 13.58 5.43 -4.10
CA VAL A 310 13.72 5.92 -5.49
C VAL A 310 13.60 4.76 -6.47
N ALA A 311 14.29 3.65 -6.24
CA ALA A 311 14.21 2.47 -7.10
C ALA A 311 12.80 1.85 -7.12
N PHE A 312 12.07 1.90 -5.99
CA PHE A 312 10.68 1.50 -5.92
C PHE A 312 9.77 2.45 -6.71
N ALA A 313 9.92 3.76 -6.54
CA ALA A 313 9.18 4.79 -7.28
C ALA A 313 9.31 4.60 -8.79
N LEU A 314 10.54 4.41 -9.29
CA LEU A 314 10.82 4.15 -10.70
C LEU A 314 10.12 2.88 -11.21
N SER A 315 10.04 1.82 -10.40
CA SER A 315 9.42 0.55 -10.81
C SER A 315 7.90 0.64 -10.94
N ILE A 316 7.26 1.53 -10.18
CA ILE A 316 5.80 1.62 -10.10
C ILE A 316 5.22 2.82 -10.85
N ASN A 317 6.05 3.77 -11.28
CA ASN A 317 5.59 4.97 -11.98
C ASN A 317 4.68 4.67 -13.17
N SER A 318 5.05 3.67 -13.99
CA SER A 318 4.28 3.25 -15.17
C SER A 318 2.84 2.78 -14.87
N LEU A 319 2.52 2.45 -13.62
CA LEU A 319 1.16 2.11 -13.23
C LEU A 319 0.22 3.32 -13.25
N TYR A 320 0.78 4.51 -13.09
CA TYR A 320 0.00 5.73 -12.89
C TYR A 320 0.06 6.70 -14.07
N THR A 321 1.06 6.59 -14.94
CA THR A 321 1.34 7.53 -16.05
C THR A 321 0.72 7.11 -17.39
N ARG A 322 -0.52 6.62 -17.41
CA ARG A 322 -1.25 6.39 -18.68
C ARG A 322 -1.90 7.67 -19.19
#